data_AF-A0A1I7KUS0-F1
#
_entry.id   AF-A0A1I7KUS0-F1
#
_cell.length_a   1.000
_cell.length_b   1.000
_cell.length_c   1.000
_cell.angle_alpha   90.00
_cell.angle_beta   90.00
_cell.angle_gamma   90.00
#
_symmetry.space_group_name_H-M   'P 1'
#
loop_
_entity.id
_entity.type
_entity.pdbx_description
1 polymer ?
#
loop_
_entity_poly.entity_id
_entity_poly.type
_entity_poly.pdbx_seq_one_letter_code
_entity_poly.pdbx_strand_id
1 'polypeptide(L)'
;MSAWKIWLTTAVLVLLLGAVALFFAVWNNMDSEWRQETAAAQYALDHTPIDRIDGHDLFTGAGVQEVFTGEDVFGRRWYAFVMPAPRGAAAPFVVKSVQADQVMPGDEIARRVAKNHLHVTSVHVGYVDAQSASAFHADSGVVWEVEATDTSQRRMFLYYDGHSGQLLWTSGPLQGQDPGELWKEVLST
;
A
#
# COMPACT_ATOMS: atom_id res chain seq x y z
N MET A 1 -44.99 -40.07 2.88
CA MET A 1 -43.61 -39.62 3.16
C MET A 1 -43.54 -39.26 4.64
N SER A 2 -42.60 -39.79 5.44
CA SER A 2 -42.58 -39.51 6.88
C SER A 2 -42.07 -38.10 7.16
N ALA A 3 -42.59 -37.44 8.19
CA ALA A 3 -42.23 -36.07 8.56
C ALA A 3 -40.70 -35.88 8.74
N TRP A 4 -40.02 -36.90 9.25
CA TRP A 4 -38.55 -36.92 9.37
C TRP A 4 -37.81 -36.71 8.04
N LYS A 5 -38.28 -37.35 6.95
CA LYS A 5 -37.68 -37.18 5.61
C LYS A 5 -37.87 -35.76 5.09
N ILE A 6 -39.02 -35.14 5.38
CA ILE A 6 -39.28 -33.74 5.01
C ILE A 6 -38.31 -32.81 5.75
N TRP A 7 -38.18 -32.96 7.07
CA TRP A 7 -37.26 -32.15 7.87
C TRP A 7 -35.80 -32.27 7.45
N LEU A 8 -35.34 -33.50 7.18
CA LEU A 8 -33.97 -33.75 6.70
C LEU A 8 -33.73 -33.09 5.33
N THR A 9 -34.68 -33.22 4.40
CA THR A 9 -34.56 -32.64 3.05
C THR A 9 -34.56 -31.11 3.12
N THR A 10 -35.42 -30.52 3.96
CA THR A 10 -35.44 -29.07 4.19
C THR A 10 -34.14 -28.58 4.82
N ALA A 11 -33.60 -29.29 5.82
CA ALA A 11 -32.32 -28.92 6.45
C ALA A 11 -31.17 -28.95 5.43
N VAL A 12 -31.10 -29.97 4.57
CA VAL A 12 -30.10 -30.07 3.50
C VAL A 12 -30.27 -28.93 2.48
N LEU A 13 -31.49 -28.61 2.07
CA LEU A 13 -31.77 -27.50 1.16
C LEU A 13 -31.35 -26.15 1.74
N VAL A 14 -31.63 -25.89 3.02
CA VAL A 14 -31.22 -24.66 3.70
C VAL A 14 -29.70 -24.56 3.80
N LEU A 15 -29.01 -25.66 4.12
CA LEU A 15 -27.54 -25.69 4.15
C LEU A 15 -26.93 -25.45 2.76
N LEU A 16 -27.51 -26.03 1.71
CA LEU A 16 -27.06 -25.80 0.33
C LEU A 16 -27.28 -24.35 -0.10
N LEU A 17 -28.42 -23.74 0.23
CA LEU A 17 -28.67 -22.33 -0.05
C LEU A 17 -27.70 -21.42 0.70
N GLY A 18 -27.41 -21.74 1.97
CA GLY A 18 -26.42 -21.01 2.77
C GLY A 18 -25.01 -21.09 2.18
N ALA A 19 -24.59 -22.27 1.72
CA ALA A 19 -23.30 -22.47 1.08
C ALA A 19 -23.18 -21.71 -0.25
N VAL A 20 -24.24 -21.72 -1.06
CA VAL A 20 -24.30 -20.96 -2.33
C VAL A 20 -24.24 -19.45 -2.06
N ALA A 21 -24.98 -18.95 -1.08
CA ALA A 21 -24.94 -17.53 -0.70
C ALA A 21 -23.54 -17.10 -0.22
N LEU A 22 -22.89 -17.93 0.60
CA LEU A 22 -21.52 -17.67 1.05
C LEU A 22 -20.53 -17.64 -0.12
N PHE A 23 -20.65 -18.60 -1.04
CA PHE A 23 -19.83 -18.65 -2.24
C PHE A 23 -19.96 -17.38 -3.07
N PHE A 24 -21.19 -16.93 -3.35
CA PHE A 24 -21.42 -15.68 -4.08
C PHE A 24 -20.96 -14.44 -3.32
N ALA A 25 -21.09 -14.41 -1.99
CA ALA A 25 -20.62 -13.29 -1.19
C ALA A 25 -19.09 -13.17 -1.23
N VAL A 26 -18.36 -14.28 -1.10
CA VAL A 26 -16.89 -14.30 -1.23
C VAL A 26 -16.50 -13.88 -2.65
N TRP A 27 -17.15 -14.45 -3.66
CA TRP A 27 -16.86 -14.14 -5.07
C TRP A 27 -17.07 -12.66 -5.39
N ASN A 28 -18.19 -12.06 -4.96
CA ASN A 28 -18.48 -10.66 -5.23
C ASN A 28 -17.48 -9.70 -4.56
N ASN A 29 -17.01 -10.03 -3.35
CA ASN A 29 -15.99 -9.22 -2.69
C ASN A 29 -14.62 -9.34 -3.40
N MET A 30 -14.24 -10.55 -3.83
CA MET A 30 -12.99 -10.73 -4.59
C MET A 30 -13.04 -10.01 -5.94
N ASP A 31 -14.16 -10.15 -6.66
CA ASP A 31 -14.37 -9.47 -7.95
C ASP A 31 -14.40 -7.94 -7.81
N SER A 32 -14.93 -7.40 -6.70
CA SER A 32 -14.92 -5.94 -6.48
C SER A 32 -13.52 -5.39 -6.24
N GLU A 33 -12.68 -6.09 -5.47
CA GLU A 33 -11.29 -5.66 -5.23
C GLU A 33 -10.46 -5.74 -6.51
N TRP A 34 -10.55 -6.86 -7.24
CA TRP A 34 -9.86 -7.00 -8.53
C TRP A 34 -10.28 -5.96 -9.56
N ARG A 35 -11.54 -5.52 -9.55
CA ARG A 35 -11.98 -4.43 -10.43
C ARG A 35 -11.37 -3.09 -10.06
N GLN A 36 -11.21 -2.79 -8.78
CA GLN A 36 -10.57 -1.55 -8.34
C GLN A 36 -9.08 -1.56 -8.69
N GLU A 37 -8.38 -2.67 -8.42
CA GLU A 37 -6.99 -2.87 -8.79
C GLU A 37 -6.79 -2.76 -10.31
N THR A 38 -7.63 -3.44 -11.10
CA THR A 38 -7.60 -3.38 -12.57
C THR A 38 -7.86 -1.96 -13.08
N ALA A 39 -8.82 -1.25 -12.49
CA ALA A 39 -9.11 0.13 -12.87
C ALA A 39 -7.95 1.07 -12.53
N ALA A 40 -7.31 0.88 -11.38
CA ALA A 40 -6.13 1.65 -10.98
C ALA A 40 -4.92 1.36 -11.89
N ALA A 41 -4.69 0.09 -12.22
CA ALA A 41 -3.63 -0.33 -13.15
C ALA A 41 -3.83 0.27 -14.54
N GLN A 42 -5.05 0.20 -15.08
CA GLN A 42 -5.38 0.84 -16.35
C GLN A 42 -5.20 2.36 -16.28
N TYR A 43 -5.64 2.98 -15.18
CA TYR A 43 -5.46 4.42 -14.99
C TYR A 43 -3.99 4.81 -14.96
N ALA A 44 -3.13 4.00 -14.35
CA ALA A 44 -1.68 4.20 -14.35
C ALA A 44 -1.10 4.11 -15.77
N LEU A 45 -1.50 3.11 -16.55
CA LEU A 45 -1.07 2.97 -17.96
C LEU A 45 -1.53 4.16 -18.82
N ASP A 46 -2.74 4.65 -18.60
CA ASP A 46 -3.32 5.72 -19.41
C ASP A 46 -2.75 7.11 -19.07
N HIS A 47 -2.25 7.30 -17.83
CA HIS A 47 -1.89 8.62 -17.29
C HIS A 47 -0.44 8.73 -16.82
N THR A 48 0.39 7.72 -17.06
CA THR A 48 1.83 7.75 -16.75
C THR A 48 2.66 7.27 -17.94
N PRO A 49 4.00 7.46 -17.93
CA PRO A 49 4.86 6.94 -18.99
C PRO A 49 5.00 5.40 -19.01
N ILE A 50 4.42 4.68 -18.05
CA ILE A 50 4.51 3.21 -18.00
C ILE A 50 3.76 2.60 -19.18
N ASP A 51 4.46 1.77 -19.95
CA ASP A 51 3.89 0.98 -21.05
C ASP A 51 3.57 -0.45 -20.60
N ARG A 52 4.39 -1.00 -19.69
CA ARG A 52 4.19 -2.33 -19.10
C ARG A 52 4.35 -2.29 -17.58
N ILE A 53 3.35 -2.80 -16.87
CA ILE A 53 3.42 -3.01 -15.41
C ILE A 53 4.12 -4.35 -15.16
N ASP A 54 5.18 -4.31 -14.35
CA ASP A 54 5.98 -5.47 -13.94
C ASP A 54 5.68 -5.90 -12.50
N GLY A 55 5.13 -4.99 -11.68
CA GLY A 55 4.84 -5.24 -10.28
C GLY A 55 3.79 -4.30 -9.73
N HIS A 56 3.18 -4.74 -8.63
CA HIS A 56 2.16 -4.03 -7.88
C HIS A 56 2.44 -4.19 -6.40
N ASP A 57 2.20 -3.12 -5.65
CA ASP A 57 2.32 -3.06 -4.19
C ASP A 57 1.24 -2.12 -3.63
N LEU A 58 0.87 -2.30 -2.36
CA LEU A 58 -0.09 -1.46 -1.67
C LEU A 58 0.62 -0.69 -0.57
N PHE A 59 0.57 0.64 -0.62
CA PHE A 59 1.10 1.48 0.45
C PHE A 59 -0.06 2.11 1.22
N THR A 60 -0.02 1.98 2.55
CA THR A 60 -1.08 2.47 3.44
C THR A 60 -0.62 3.55 4.40
N GLY A 61 0.68 3.86 4.41
CA GLY A 61 1.29 4.74 5.40
C GLY A 61 0.78 6.17 5.38
N ALA A 62 0.29 6.69 4.25
CA ALA A 62 -0.26 8.04 4.12
C ALA A 62 -1.64 8.06 3.46
N GLY A 63 -2.43 7.01 3.72
CA GLY A 63 -3.64 6.68 2.97
C GLY A 63 -3.38 5.52 2.01
N VAL A 64 -4.46 4.88 1.57
CA VAL A 64 -4.39 3.72 0.67
C VAL A 64 -4.04 4.19 -0.74
N GLN A 65 -2.97 3.64 -1.30
CA GLN A 65 -2.52 3.90 -2.65
C GLN A 65 -2.03 2.61 -3.31
N GLU A 66 -2.46 2.44 -4.57
CA GLU A 66 -1.97 1.38 -5.44
C GLU A 66 -0.67 1.84 -6.09
N VAL A 67 0.38 1.04 -5.97
CA VAL A 67 1.71 1.37 -6.44
C VAL A 67 2.11 0.39 -7.52
N PHE A 68 2.20 0.89 -8.75
CA PHE A 68 2.61 0.09 -9.89
C PHE A 68 4.07 0.39 -10.22
N THR A 69 4.86 -0.68 -10.36
CA THR A 69 6.22 -0.60 -10.90
C THR A 69 6.18 -1.11 -12.33
N GLY A 70 6.82 -0.41 -13.25
CA GLY A 70 6.84 -0.81 -14.65
C GLY A 70 7.93 -0.14 -15.45
N GLU A 71 7.92 -0.38 -16.75
CA GLU A 71 8.85 0.17 -17.72
C GLU A 71 8.11 1.02 -18.75
N ASP A 72 8.75 2.10 -19.22
CA ASP A 72 8.29 2.84 -20.39
C ASP A 72 8.77 2.19 -21.70
N VAL A 73 8.32 2.74 -22.83
CA VAL A 73 8.70 2.27 -24.17
C VAL A 73 10.20 2.33 -24.47
N PHE A 74 10.98 3.02 -23.65
CA PHE A 74 12.44 3.13 -23.75
C PHE A 74 13.18 2.22 -22.76
N GLY A 75 12.46 1.41 -21.98
CA GLY A 75 13.02 0.51 -20.96
C GLY A 75 13.46 1.23 -19.69
N ARG A 76 13.03 2.47 -19.44
CA ARG A 76 13.27 3.14 -18.16
C ARG A 76 12.23 2.69 -17.16
N ARG A 77 12.65 2.45 -15.92
CA ARG A 77 11.77 2.01 -14.83
C ARG A 77 11.08 3.20 -14.18
N TRP A 78 9.81 3.02 -13.85
CA TRP A 78 8.96 4.03 -13.23
C TRP A 78 8.16 3.43 -12.08
N TYR A 79 7.85 4.29 -11.11
CA TYR A 79 6.81 4.04 -10.11
C TYR A 79 5.61 4.93 -10.43
N ALA A 80 4.41 4.37 -10.38
CA ALA A 80 3.15 5.07 -10.47
C ALA A 80 2.34 4.85 -9.18
N PHE A 81 1.99 5.95 -8.53
CA PHE A 81 1.23 5.99 -7.29
C PHE A 81 -0.20 6.45 -7.61
N VAL A 82 -1.14 5.52 -7.58
CA VAL A 82 -2.55 5.77 -7.86
C VAL A 82 -3.29 5.89 -6.55
N MET A 83 -3.85 7.07 -6.30
CA MET A 83 -4.55 7.43 -5.07
C MET A 83 -6.03 7.68 -5.37
N PRO A 84 -6.94 7.41 -4.41
CA PRO A 84 -8.32 7.84 -4.51
C PRO A 84 -8.41 9.36 -4.73
N ALA A 85 -9.23 9.80 -5.67
CA ALA A 85 -9.42 11.22 -5.90
C ALA A 85 -10.23 11.87 -4.74
N PRO A 86 -9.99 13.16 -4.44
CA PRO A 86 -10.80 13.89 -3.48
C PRO A 86 -12.29 13.88 -3.85
N ARG A 87 -13.17 13.92 -2.84
CA ARG A 87 -14.63 13.98 -3.08
C ARG A 87 -14.98 15.17 -3.97
N GLY A 88 -15.72 14.89 -5.05
CA GLY A 88 -16.15 15.90 -6.03
C GLY A 88 -15.21 16.08 -7.22
N ALA A 89 -14.11 15.34 -7.30
CA ALA A 89 -13.28 15.27 -8.50
C ALA A 89 -14.02 14.57 -9.65
N ALA A 90 -13.73 14.98 -10.90
CA ALA A 90 -14.32 14.39 -12.09
C ALA A 90 -13.78 12.98 -12.42
N ALA A 91 -12.55 12.69 -12.00
CA ALA A 91 -11.91 11.39 -12.16
C ALA A 91 -11.92 10.61 -10.84
N PRO A 92 -12.00 9.26 -10.87
CA PRO A 92 -12.01 8.43 -9.66
C PRO A 92 -10.64 8.36 -8.96
N PHE A 93 -9.55 8.64 -9.70
CA PHE A 93 -8.18 8.52 -9.21
C PHE A 93 -7.35 9.76 -9.50
N VAL A 94 -6.30 9.94 -8.70
CA VAL A 94 -5.18 10.84 -8.96
C VAL A 94 -3.93 9.98 -9.08
N VAL A 95 -3.11 10.22 -10.10
CA VAL A 95 -1.84 9.50 -10.27
C VAL A 95 -0.65 10.45 -10.17
N LYS A 96 0.41 9.97 -9.52
CA LYS A 96 1.74 10.57 -9.54
C LYS A 96 2.72 9.53 -10.07
N SER A 97 3.72 9.95 -10.82
CA SER A 97 4.75 9.03 -11.30
C SER A 97 6.13 9.66 -11.20
N VAL A 98 7.12 8.81 -10.94
CA VAL A 98 8.53 9.18 -10.82
C VAL A 98 9.39 8.11 -11.47
N GLN A 99 10.52 8.51 -12.04
CA GLN A 99 11.50 7.53 -12.54
C GLN A 99 12.16 6.84 -11.35
N ALA A 100 12.35 5.52 -11.46
CA ALA A 100 12.88 4.73 -10.36
C ALA A 100 14.35 5.06 -10.06
N ASP A 101 15.09 5.67 -10.99
CA ASP A 101 16.48 6.13 -10.79
C ASP A 101 16.59 7.41 -9.96
N GLN A 102 15.50 8.17 -9.83
CA GLN A 102 15.38 9.34 -8.95
C GLN A 102 15.03 8.93 -7.50
N VAL A 103 14.75 7.66 -7.28
CA VAL A 103 14.37 7.11 -5.98
C VAL A 103 15.47 6.17 -5.52
N MET A 104 15.94 6.35 -4.29
CA MET A 104 16.88 5.43 -3.66
C MET A 104 16.30 4.01 -3.68
N PRO A 105 17.06 2.99 -4.10
CA PRO A 105 16.55 1.62 -4.13
C PRO A 105 16.13 1.14 -2.75
N GLY A 106 14.99 0.43 -2.66
CA GLY A 106 14.48 -0.11 -1.39
C GLY A 106 15.47 -1.00 -0.66
N ASP A 107 16.28 -1.79 -1.39
CA ASP A 107 17.36 -2.60 -0.81
C ASP A 107 18.43 -1.78 -0.09
N GLU A 108 18.71 -0.55 -0.56
CA GLU A 108 19.65 0.35 0.10
C GLU A 108 19.06 0.90 1.41
N ILE A 109 17.76 1.23 1.41
CA ILE A 109 17.05 1.61 2.64
C ILE A 109 17.04 0.43 3.64
N ALA A 110 16.72 -0.78 3.18
CA ALA A 110 16.74 -1.98 4.01
C ALA A 110 18.13 -2.20 4.65
N ARG A 111 19.20 -2.06 3.88
CA ARG A 111 20.59 -2.13 4.38
C ARG A 111 20.89 -1.06 5.42
N ARG A 112 20.39 0.17 5.26
CA ARG A 112 20.56 1.25 6.24
C ARG A 112 19.85 0.94 7.54
N VAL A 113 18.62 0.43 7.48
CA VAL A 113 17.83 0.04 8.65
C VAL A 113 18.50 -1.11 9.40
N ALA A 114 19.00 -2.11 8.68
CA ALA A 114 19.68 -3.27 9.27
C ALA A 114 20.94 -2.90 10.07
N LYS A 115 21.64 -1.81 9.73
CA LYS A 115 22.80 -1.31 10.48
C LYS A 115 22.44 -0.87 11.92
N ASN A 116 21.18 -0.55 12.17
CA ASN A 116 20.68 -0.17 13.49
C ASN A 116 20.21 -1.37 14.33
N HIS A 117 20.68 -2.59 14.02
CA HIS A 117 20.27 -3.84 14.67
C HIS A 117 18.76 -4.13 14.57
N LEU A 118 18.13 -3.65 13.50
CA LEU A 118 16.75 -3.92 13.17
C LEU A 118 16.66 -4.99 12.10
N HIS A 119 15.72 -5.92 12.26
CA HIS A 119 15.42 -6.92 11.24
C HIS A 119 14.28 -6.40 10.35
N VAL A 120 14.61 -6.07 9.11
CA VAL A 120 13.64 -5.57 8.12
C VAL A 120 12.74 -6.71 7.67
N THR A 121 11.43 -6.51 7.81
CA THR A 121 10.40 -7.46 7.41
C THR A 121 9.87 -7.13 6.02
N SER A 122 9.61 -5.85 5.75
CA SER A 122 9.12 -5.38 4.45
C SER A 122 9.54 -3.94 4.18
N VAL A 123 9.55 -3.58 2.90
CA VAL A 123 9.90 -2.25 2.40
C VAL A 123 8.94 -1.90 1.28
N HIS A 124 8.14 -0.85 1.47
CA HIS A 124 7.08 -0.42 0.56
C HIS A 124 7.35 1.03 0.12
N VAL A 125 7.23 1.31 -1.18
CA VAL A 125 7.38 2.67 -1.71
C VAL A 125 6.02 3.36 -1.74
N GLY A 126 5.99 4.61 -1.30
CA GLY A 126 4.81 5.42 -1.13
C GLY A 126 4.93 6.81 -1.74
N TYR A 127 3.80 7.52 -1.83
CA TYR A 127 3.79 8.94 -2.17
C TYR A 127 2.98 9.72 -1.13
N VAL A 128 3.56 10.78 -0.60
CA VAL A 128 2.92 11.75 0.28
C VAL A 128 2.65 13.02 -0.50
N ASP A 129 1.47 13.62 -0.32
CA ASP A 129 1.17 14.91 -0.93
C ASP A 129 2.09 16.02 -0.40
N ALA A 130 2.06 17.20 -1.03
CA ALA A 130 2.95 18.29 -0.66
C ALA A 130 2.71 18.81 0.77
N GLN A 131 1.49 18.68 1.29
CA GLN A 131 1.15 19.11 2.64
C GLN A 131 1.75 18.14 3.66
N SER A 132 1.59 16.83 3.45
CA SER A 132 2.22 15.78 4.26
C SER A 132 3.74 15.80 4.13
N ALA A 133 4.29 15.98 2.92
CA ALA A 133 5.73 16.11 2.70
C ALA A 133 6.33 17.25 3.54
N SER A 134 5.65 18.41 3.58
CA SER A 134 6.07 19.54 4.40
C SER A 134 6.03 19.25 5.90
N ALA A 135 5.06 18.46 6.37
CA ALA A 135 4.97 18.07 7.78
C ALA A 135 6.07 17.08 8.19
N PHE A 136 6.51 16.23 7.27
CA PHE A 136 7.60 15.26 7.50
C PHE A 136 8.99 15.81 7.18
N HIS A 137 9.10 17.03 6.64
CA HIS A 137 10.35 17.55 6.05
C HIS A 137 10.92 16.62 4.98
N ALA A 138 10.05 15.98 4.19
CA ALA A 138 10.46 15.18 3.05
C ALA A 138 10.82 16.11 1.88
N ASP A 139 12.03 15.94 1.33
CA ASP A 139 12.50 16.69 0.16
C ASP A 139 11.75 16.27 -1.10
N SER A 140 11.28 15.03 -1.12
CA SER A 140 10.51 14.45 -2.20
C SER A 140 9.13 14.00 -1.70
N GLY A 141 8.12 14.08 -2.56
CA GLY A 141 6.82 13.46 -2.26
C GLY A 141 6.89 11.93 -2.21
N VAL A 142 8.04 11.30 -2.49
CA VAL A 142 8.20 9.84 -2.47
C VAL A 142 8.78 9.42 -1.13
N VAL A 143 8.23 8.37 -0.53
CA VAL A 143 8.69 7.85 0.77
C VAL A 143 8.88 6.34 0.71
N TRP A 144 9.77 5.82 1.53
CA TRP A 144 9.87 4.39 1.83
C TRP A 144 9.32 4.13 3.23
N GLU A 145 8.29 3.30 3.32
CA GLU A 145 7.87 2.70 4.59
C GLU A 145 8.62 1.38 4.77
N VAL A 146 9.30 1.26 5.89
CA VAL A 146 10.00 0.05 6.29
C VAL A 146 9.35 -0.49 7.54
N GLU A 147 8.87 -1.72 7.43
CA GLU A 147 8.51 -2.51 8.59
C GLU A 147 9.75 -3.24 9.08
N ALA A 148 10.07 -3.09 10.36
CA ALA A 148 11.17 -3.80 10.99
C ALA A 148 10.81 -4.27 12.40
N THR A 149 11.60 -5.22 12.90
CA THR A 149 11.53 -5.69 14.28
C THR A 149 12.84 -5.39 15.00
N ASP A 150 12.75 -4.96 16.25
CA ASP A 150 13.91 -4.79 17.11
C ASP A 150 14.38 -6.14 17.71
N THR A 151 15.47 -6.09 18.47
CA THR A 151 16.03 -7.26 19.18
C THR A 151 15.06 -7.86 20.21
N SER A 152 14.04 -7.11 20.64
CA SER A 152 12.98 -7.56 21.54
C SER A 152 11.72 -8.02 20.79
N GLN A 153 11.80 -8.20 19.47
CA GLN A 153 10.68 -8.59 18.59
C GLN A 153 9.54 -7.57 18.56
N ARG A 154 9.79 -6.32 18.95
CA ARG A 154 8.82 -5.24 18.82
C ARG A 154 8.80 -4.75 17.38
N ARG A 155 7.61 -4.76 16.77
CA ARG A 155 7.35 -4.21 15.43
C ARG A 155 7.48 -2.68 15.45
N MET A 156 8.15 -2.13 14.45
CA MET A 156 8.32 -0.71 14.22
C MET A 156 8.13 -0.38 12.76
N PHE A 157 7.62 0.81 12.50
CA PHE A 157 7.51 1.40 11.17
C PHE A 157 8.47 2.58 11.09
N LEU A 158 9.28 2.61 10.04
CA LEU A 158 10.22 3.68 9.76
C LEU A 158 9.91 4.27 8.39
N TYR A 159 9.90 5.59 8.29
CA TYR A 159 9.62 6.30 7.05
C TYR A 159 10.87 7.04 6.62
N TYR A 160 11.29 6.82 5.39
CA TYR A 160 12.47 7.44 4.80
C TYR A 160 12.09 8.28 3.58
N ASP A 161 12.77 9.39 3.36
CA ASP A 161 12.63 10.15 2.13
C ASP A 161 13.17 9.34 0.95
N GLY A 162 12.39 9.27 -0.12
CA GLY A 162 12.68 8.46 -1.30
C GLY A 162 13.93 8.91 -2.04
N HIS A 163 14.29 10.20 -2.00
CA HIS A 163 15.43 10.73 -2.75
C HIS A 163 16.73 10.70 -1.94
N SER A 164 16.73 11.28 -0.74
CA SER A 164 17.89 11.40 0.15
C SER A 164 18.15 10.14 1.00
N GLY A 165 17.12 9.33 1.25
CA GLY A 165 17.17 8.23 2.20
C GLY A 165 17.34 8.70 3.65
N GLN A 166 16.97 9.95 3.95
CA GLN A 166 16.92 10.49 5.31
C GLN A 166 15.73 9.88 6.07
N LEU A 167 15.94 9.55 7.35
CA LEU A 167 14.85 9.14 8.23
C LEU A 167 13.93 10.34 8.49
N LEU A 168 12.66 10.20 8.13
CA LEU A 168 11.61 11.18 8.36
C LEU A 168 10.90 10.92 9.69
N TRP A 169 10.57 9.65 9.98
CA TRP A 169 9.81 9.30 11.17
C TRP A 169 10.00 7.82 11.58
N THR A 170 9.71 7.51 12.84
CA THR A 170 9.68 6.15 13.41
C THR A 170 8.56 5.99 14.44
N SER A 171 7.87 4.85 14.43
CA SER A 171 6.78 4.53 15.38
C SER A 171 7.26 4.10 16.77
N GLY A 172 8.56 3.87 16.93
CA GLY A 172 9.18 3.46 18.18
C GLY A 172 10.51 4.16 18.41
N PRO A 173 10.99 4.19 19.66
CA PRO A 173 12.31 4.72 19.96
C PRO A 173 13.35 3.90 19.20
N LEU A 174 14.15 4.55 18.38
CA LEU A 174 15.41 3.97 17.93
C LEU A 174 16.39 4.04 19.11
N GLN A 175 17.31 3.09 19.23
CA GLN A 175 18.37 3.19 20.24
C GLN A 175 19.08 4.56 20.09
N GLY A 176 18.85 5.47 21.05
CA GLY A 176 19.41 6.82 21.07
C GLY A 176 18.56 7.93 20.41
N GLN A 177 17.32 7.70 19.99
CA GLN A 177 16.41 8.76 19.50
C GLN A 177 14.99 8.60 20.07
N ASP A 178 14.46 9.70 20.62
CA ASP A 178 13.07 9.80 21.07
C ASP A 178 12.13 9.76 19.84
N PRO A 179 11.02 8.99 19.88
CA PRO A 179 10.08 8.91 18.76
C PRO A 179 9.37 10.26 18.61
N GLY A 180 9.54 10.92 17.46
CA GLY A 180 8.89 12.19 17.16
C GLY A 180 7.35 12.07 17.17
N GLU A 181 6.68 12.99 17.85
CA GLU A 181 5.22 13.00 18.10
C GLU A 181 4.31 13.32 16.87
N LEU A 182 4.71 13.01 15.63
CA LEU A 182 4.08 13.64 14.46
C LEU A 182 2.83 12.96 13.87
N TRP A 183 2.43 11.77 14.31
CA TRP A 183 1.30 11.03 13.68
C TRP A 183 -0.06 11.13 14.38
N LYS A 184 -0.17 11.78 15.55
CA LYS A 184 -1.48 11.94 16.20
C LYS A 184 -2.41 12.92 15.47
N GLU A 185 -1.87 13.88 14.71
CA GLU A 185 -2.69 14.88 14.02
C GLU A 185 -3.13 14.42 12.62
N VAL A 186 -2.28 13.71 11.85
CA VAL A 186 -2.57 13.33 10.46
C VAL A 186 -3.66 12.25 10.33
N LEU A 187 -3.82 11.37 11.32
CA LEU A 187 -4.87 10.33 11.33
C LEU A 187 -6.21 10.80 11.94
N SER A 188 -6.30 12.07 12.37
CA SER A 188 -7.49 12.63 13.04
C SER A 188 -8.40 13.47 12.13
N THR A 189 -8.05 13.59 10.85
CA THR A 189 -8.81 14.28 9.79
C THR A 189 -9.21 13.32 8.69
#